data_AF-A0AA90ZXQ1-F1
#
_entry.id   AF-A0AA90ZXQ1-F1
#
_cell.length_a   1.000
_cell.length_b   1.000
_cell.length_c   1.000
_cell.angle_alpha   90.00
_cell.angle_beta   90.00
_cell.angle_gamma   90.00
#
_symmetry.space_group_name_H-M   'P 1'
#
loop_
_entity.id
_entity.type
_entity.pdbx_description
1 polymer ?
#
loop_
_entity_poly.entity_id
_entity_poly.type
_entity_poly.pdbx_seq_one_letter_code
_entity_poly.pdbx_strand_id
1 'polypeptide(L)'
;MDIQGHIIDHWVEKMLDHLAKLPDVRFLSSEEREKYDESIKAADDYYGVLMSYYMNGIDEGVAKGEARGSHHKSLEIAKKMMAKGMDENTIMEITGLTQEEIRKLIS
;
A
#
# COMPACT_ATOMS: atom_id res chain seq x y z
N MET A 1 -1.72 -52.61 -7.23
CA MET A 1 -1.17 -51.26 -6.98
C MET A 1 0.32 -51.31 -7.25
N ASP A 2 0.88 -50.28 -7.87
CA ASP A 2 2.30 -50.20 -8.20
C ASP A 2 3.10 -49.50 -7.08
N ILE A 3 4.43 -49.55 -7.19
CA ILE A 3 5.37 -49.05 -6.17
C ILE A 3 5.19 -47.54 -5.92
N GLN A 4 4.73 -46.79 -6.92
CA GLN A 4 4.50 -45.35 -6.81
C GLN A 4 3.32 -45.03 -5.88
N GLY A 5 2.23 -45.80 -5.93
CA GLY A 5 1.10 -45.65 -5.01
C GLY A 5 1.50 -45.84 -3.54
N HIS A 6 2.31 -46.87 -3.26
CA HIS A 6 2.77 -47.16 -1.89
C HIS A 6 3.66 -46.06 -1.28
N ILE A 7 4.45 -45.36 -2.09
CA ILE A 7 5.28 -44.25 -1.61
C ILE A 7 4.41 -43.04 -1.23
N ILE A 8 3.41 -42.72 -2.06
CA ILE A 8 2.48 -41.61 -1.78
C ILE A 8 1.70 -41.89 -0.50
N ASP A 9 1.16 -43.11 -0.34
CA ASP A 9 0.39 -43.52 0.84
C ASP A 9 1.24 -43.38 2.12
N HIS A 10 2.52 -43.77 2.08
CA HIS A 10 3.44 -43.64 3.22
C HIS A 10 3.66 -42.19 3.66
N TRP A 11 3.78 -41.25 2.71
CA TRP A 11 3.98 -39.83 3.03
C TRP A 11 2.70 -39.15 3.51
N VAL A 12 1.54 -39.55 2.99
CA VAL A 12 0.24 -39.07 3.46
C VAL A 12 -0.01 -39.51 4.89
N GLU A 13 0.27 -40.77 5.23
CA GLU A 13 0.11 -41.30 6.59
C GLU A 13 1.01 -40.56 7.59
N LYS A 14 2.29 -40.34 7.25
CA LYS A 14 3.21 -39.53 8.07
C LYS A 14 2.74 -38.09 8.28
N MET A 15 2.20 -37.46 7.24
CA MET A 15 1.66 -36.12 7.33
C MET A 15 0.45 -36.07 8.27
N LEU A 16 -0.47 -37.03 8.16
CA LEU A 16 -1.63 -37.13 9.04
C LEU A 16 -1.23 -37.40 10.50
N ASP A 17 -0.28 -38.31 10.73
CA ASP A 17 0.28 -38.56 12.06
C ASP A 17 0.94 -37.33 12.67
N HIS A 18 1.61 -36.52 11.86
CA HIS A 18 2.22 -35.29 12.33
C HIS A 18 1.15 -34.23 12.64
N LEU A 19 0.12 -34.09 11.80
CA LEU A 19 -1.00 -33.18 12.03
C LEU A 19 -1.83 -33.59 13.25
N ALA A 20 -2.03 -34.89 13.49
CA ALA A 20 -2.74 -35.42 14.66
C ALA A 20 -2.00 -35.17 15.98
N LYS A 21 -0.70 -34.93 15.94
CA LYS A 21 0.12 -34.54 17.10
C LYS A 21 0.08 -33.04 17.37
N LEU A 22 -0.42 -32.22 16.44
CA LEU A 22 -0.70 -30.82 16.73
C LEU A 22 -1.93 -30.77 17.65
N PRO A 23 -1.82 -30.14 18.83
CA PRO A 23 -3.00 -29.94 19.67
C PRO A 23 -3.96 -29.02 18.91
N ASP A 24 -5.18 -29.50 18.66
CA ASP A 24 -6.29 -28.63 18.27
C ASP A 24 -6.43 -27.57 19.37
N VAL A 25 -6.64 -26.31 18.99
CA VAL A 25 -6.79 -25.18 19.93
C VAL A 25 -7.86 -25.48 21.00
N ARG A 26 -8.85 -26.34 20.68
CA ARG A 26 -9.90 -26.80 21.59
C ARG A 26 -9.41 -27.72 22.72
N PHE A 27 -8.25 -28.35 22.55
CA PHE A 27 -7.63 -29.25 23.54
C PHE A 27 -6.49 -28.59 24.32
N LEU A 28 -6.20 -27.31 24.07
CA LEU A 28 -5.26 -26.54 24.86
C LEU A 28 -5.79 -26.35 26.28
N SER A 29 -4.88 -26.35 27.26
CA SER A 29 -5.19 -25.85 28.60
C SER A 29 -5.56 -24.36 28.54
N SER A 30 -6.22 -23.85 29.59
CA SER A 30 -6.58 -22.44 29.65
C SER A 30 -5.37 -21.51 29.51
N GLU A 31 -4.23 -21.87 30.10
CA GLU A 31 -2.98 -21.08 30.02
C GLU A 31 -2.37 -21.11 28.61
N GLU A 32 -2.34 -22.27 27.96
CA GLU A 32 -1.84 -22.38 26.58
C GLU A 32 -2.74 -21.64 25.59
N ARG A 33 -4.05 -21.68 25.82
CA ARG A 33 -5.03 -20.96 25.01
C ARG A 33 -4.92 -19.44 25.19
N GLU A 34 -4.71 -18.97 26.41
CA GLU A 34 -4.46 -17.55 26.68
C GLU A 34 -3.21 -17.07 25.93
N LYS A 35 -2.10 -17.80 26.01
CA LYS A 35 -0.88 -17.50 25.24
C LYS A 35 -1.11 -17.52 23.74
N TYR A 36 -1.92 -18.46 23.24
CA TYR A 36 -2.29 -18.53 21.83
C TYR A 36 -3.09 -17.29 21.42
N ASP A 37 -4.14 -16.92 22.16
CA ASP A 37 -4.98 -15.77 21.88
C ASP A 37 -4.18 -14.44 21.96
N GLU A 38 -3.28 -14.32 22.94
CA GLU A 38 -2.34 -13.20 23.04
C GLU A 38 -1.41 -13.11 21.83
N SER A 39 -0.91 -14.25 21.34
CA SER A 39 -0.03 -14.27 20.16
C SER A 39 -0.75 -13.84 18.89
N ILE A 40 -2.02 -14.25 18.72
CA ILE A 40 -2.87 -13.81 17.61
C ILE A 40 -3.12 -12.31 17.71
N LYS A 41 -3.48 -11.80 18.89
CA LYS A 41 -3.68 -10.36 19.09
C LYS A 41 -2.41 -9.55 18.78
N ALA A 42 -1.25 -10.01 19.23
CA ALA A 42 0.01 -9.33 18.94
C ALA A 42 0.33 -9.32 17.43
N ALA A 43 0.02 -10.42 16.73
CA ALA A 43 0.16 -10.48 15.28
C ALA A 43 -0.80 -9.50 14.58
N ASP A 44 -2.08 -9.48 14.98
CA ASP A 44 -3.09 -8.58 14.42
C ASP A 44 -2.73 -7.11 14.67
N ASP A 45 -2.27 -6.76 15.87
CA ASP A 45 -1.83 -5.40 16.19
C ASP A 45 -0.64 -4.99 15.31
N TYR A 46 0.34 -5.88 15.13
CA TYR A 46 1.49 -5.64 14.24
C TYR A 46 1.06 -5.44 12.78
N TYR A 47 0.21 -6.32 12.25
CA TYR A 47 -0.32 -6.20 10.90
C TYR A 47 -1.17 -4.94 10.72
N GLY A 48 -1.98 -4.57 11.72
CA GLY A 48 -2.80 -3.36 11.70
C GLY A 48 -1.95 -2.10 11.57
N VAL A 49 -0.87 -2.01 12.33
CA VAL A 49 0.10 -0.91 12.24
C VAL A 49 0.76 -0.88 10.87
N LEU A 50 1.25 -2.02 10.36
CA LEU A 50 1.90 -2.10 9.06
C LEU A 50 0.96 -1.70 7.91
N MET A 51 -0.29 -2.18 7.94
CA MET A 51 -1.29 -1.85 6.94
C MET A 51 -1.69 -0.37 6.97
N SER A 52 -1.75 0.23 8.16
CA SER A 52 -1.99 1.67 8.31
C SER A 52 -0.89 2.48 7.63
N TYR A 53 0.39 2.16 7.88
CA TYR A 53 1.50 2.84 7.20
C TYR A 53 1.47 2.65 5.68
N TYR A 54 1.17 1.45 5.21
CA TYR A 54 1.07 1.16 3.79
C TYR A 54 -0.04 2.00 3.13
N MET A 55 -1.23 2.04 3.73
CA MET A 55 -2.37 2.80 3.19
C MET A 55 -2.09 4.31 3.20
N ASN A 56 -1.55 4.84 4.30
CA ASN A 56 -1.15 6.24 4.39
C ASN A 56 -0.11 6.61 3.30
N GLY A 57 0.84 5.71 3.03
CA GLY A 57 1.82 5.91 1.97
C GLY A 57 1.20 5.96 0.57
N ILE A 58 0.16 5.15 0.31
CA ILE A 58 -0.59 5.19 -0.95
C ILE A 58 -1.33 6.52 -1.06
N ASP A 59 -2.08 6.91 -0.03
CA ASP A 59 -2.90 8.13 -0.04
C ASP A 59 -2.02 9.38 -0.22
N GLU A 60 -0.90 9.46 0.51
CA GLU A 60 0.09 10.53 0.32
C GLU A 60 0.68 10.51 -1.09
N GLY A 61 0.97 9.32 -1.63
CA GLY A 61 1.51 9.15 -2.98
C GLY A 61 0.56 9.66 -4.06
N VAL A 62 -0.73 9.31 -3.94
CA VAL A 62 -1.80 9.76 -4.83
C VAL A 62 -1.95 11.27 -4.73
N ALA A 63 -2.08 11.83 -3.53
CA ALA A 63 -2.24 13.26 -3.32
C ALA A 63 -1.04 14.07 -3.87
N LYS A 64 0.19 13.62 -3.60
CA LYS A 64 1.40 14.24 -4.16
C LYS A 64 1.45 14.14 -5.69
N GLY A 65 1.00 13.01 -6.25
CA GLY A 65 0.91 12.79 -7.69
C GLY A 65 -0.07 13.73 -8.36
N GLU A 66 -1.28 13.85 -7.82
CA GLU A 66 -2.32 14.76 -8.33
C GLU A 66 -1.89 16.22 -8.23
N ALA A 67 -1.31 16.64 -7.10
CA ALA A 67 -0.81 18.01 -6.93
C ALA A 67 0.29 18.35 -7.95
N ARG A 68 1.27 17.45 -8.14
CA ARG A 68 2.33 17.62 -9.15
C ARG A 68 1.76 17.66 -10.58
N GLY A 69 0.82 16.77 -10.89
CA GLY A 69 0.18 16.72 -12.20
C GLY A 69 -0.62 17.98 -12.51
N SER A 70 -1.42 18.46 -11.54
CA SER A 70 -2.19 19.70 -11.66
C SER A 70 -1.27 20.90 -11.83
N HIS A 71 -0.20 20.99 -11.03
CA HIS A 71 0.78 22.07 -11.13
C HIS A 71 1.50 22.07 -12.49
N HIS A 72 1.94 20.90 -12.97
CA HIS A 72 2.55 20.78 -14.30
C HIS A 72 1.58 21.21 -15.41
N LYS A 73 0.31 20.83 -15.32
CA LYS A 73 -0.73 21.27 -16.25
C LYS A 73 -0.90 22.79 -16.23
N SER A 74 -0.89 23.42 -15.05
CA SER A 74 -0.95 24.89 -14.93
C SER A 74 0.25 25.55 -15.61
N LEU A 75 1.48 25.03 -15.46
CA LEU A 75 2.66 25.53 -16.15
C LEU A 75 2.53 25.45 -17.68
N GLU A 76 2.02 24.33 -18.21
CA GLU A 76 1.82 24.16 -19.65
C GLU A 76 0.73 25.08 -20.21
N ILE A 77 -0.34 25.32 -19.43
CA ILE A 77 -1.36 26.30 -19.79
C ILE A 77 -0.78 27.71 -19.80
N ALA A 78 0.00 28.09 -18.77
CA ALA A 78 0.66 29.39 -18.69
C ALA A 78 1.52 29.66 -19.93
N LYS A 79 2.39 28.72 -20.31
CA LYS A 79 3.21 28.84 -21.54
C LYS A 79 2.38 29.10 -22.79
N LYS A 80 1.25 28.41 -22.95
CA LYS A 80 0.34 28.60 -24.10
C LYS A 80 -0.36 29.95 -24.06
N MET A 81 -0.72 30.45 -22.89
CA MET A 81 -1.34 31.77 -22.71
C MET A 81 -0.33 32.89 -23.03
N MET A 82 0.92 32.73 -22.60
CA MET A 82 2.01 33.65 -22.91
C MET A 82 2.30 33.70 -24.40
N ALA A 83 2.32 32.54 -25.08
CA ALA A 83 2.45 32.47 -26.54
C ALA A 83 1.29 33.15 -27.29
N LYS A 84 0.14 33.31 -26.63
CA LYS A 84 -1.03 34.05 -27.14
C LYS A 84 -1.03 35.54 -26.76
N GLY A 85 0.01 36.01 -26.07
CA GLY A 85 0.16 37.42 -25.69
C GLY A 85 -0.69 37.87 -24.51
N MET A 86 -1.15 36.95 -23.66
CA MET A 86 -1.85 37.30 -22.42
C MET A 86 -0.86 37.91 -21.40
N ASP A 87 -1.32 38.90 -20.63
CA ASP A 87 -0.50 39.56 -19.60
C ASP A 87 -0.31 38.68 -18.35
N GLU A 88 0.75 38.98 -17.59
CA GLU A 88 1.17 38.20 -16.42
C GLU A 88 0.07 38.10 -15.35
N ASN A 89 -0.67 39.19 -15.08
CA ASN A 89 -1.71 39.19 -14.04
C ASN A 89 -2.87 38.26 -14.42
N THR A 90 -3.32 38.31 -15.69
CA THR A 90 -4.35 37.41 -16.21
C THR A 90 -3.90 35.95 -16.16
N ILE A 91 -2.63 35.66 -16.45
CA ILE A 91 -2.10 34.29 -16.37
C ILE A 91 -2.06 33.79 -14.93
N MET A 92 -1.63 34.61 -13.97
CA MET A 92 -1.64 34.27 -12.54
C MET A 92 -3.06 33.91 -12.08
N GLU A 93 -4.05 34.75 -12.41
CA GLU A 93 -5.44 34.56 -12.02
C GLU A 93 -6.02 33.24 -12.56
N ILE A 94 -5.75 32.91 -13.83
CA ILE A 94 -6.32 31.72 -14.48
C ILE A 94 -5.61 30.43 -14.06
N THR A 95 -4.29 30.46 -13.90
CA THR A 95 -3.48 29.25 -13.68
C THR A 95 -3.23 28.95 -12.21
N GLY A 96 -3.42 29.94 -11.34
CA GLY A 96 -3.09 29.88 -9.91
C GLY A 96 -1.59 29.90 -9.63
N LEU A 97 -0.75 30.16 -10.64
CA LEU A 97 0.70 30.24 -10.48
C LEU A 97 1.11 31.57 -9.85
N THR A 98 2.20 31.53 -9.11
CA THR A 98 2.83 32.72 -8.56
C THR A 98 3.56 33.51 -9.64
N GLN A 99 3.79 34.80 -9.37
CA GLN A 99 4.56 35.67 -10.26
C GLN A 99 5.97 35.10 -10.53
N GLU A 100 6.61 34.58 -9.49
CA GLU A 100 7.95 33.98 -9.60
C GLU A 100 7.97 32.76 -10.52
N GLU A 101 6.95 31.90 -10.44
CA GLU A 101 6.83 30.73 -11.33
C GLU A 101 6.64 31.17 -12.78
N ILE A 102 5.81 32.18 -13.04
CA ILE A 102 5.62 32.70 -14.40
C ILE A 102 6.91 33.34 -14.93
N ARG A 103 7.62 34.12 -14.13
CA ARG A 103 8.91 34.70 -14.53
C ARG A 103 9.95 33.64 -14.87
N LYS A 104 9.98 32.53 -14.13
CA LYS A 104 10.84 31.37 -14.44
C LYS A 104 10.47 30.67 -15.76
N LEU A 105 9.26 30.85 -16.28
CA LEU A 105 8.88 30.34 -17.61
C LEU A 105 9.36 31.24 -18.76
N ILE A 106 9.66 32.51 -18.48
CA ILE A 106 10.17 33.50 -19.45
C ILE A 106 11.70 33.50 -19.50
N SER A 107 12.33 33.23 -18.35
CA SER A 107 13.79 33.08 -18.20
C SER A 107 14.33 31.90 -19.02
#